data_AF-A3ZXJ4-F1
#
_entry.id   AF-A3ZXJ4-F1
#
_cell.length_a   1.000
_cell.length_b   1.000
_cell.length_c   1.000
_cell.angle_alpha   90.00
_cell.angle_beta   90.00
_cell.angle_gamma   90.00
#
_symmetry.space_group_name_H-M   'P 1'
#
loop_
_entity.id
_entity.type
_entity.pdbx_description
1 polymer ?
#
loop_
_entity_poly.entity_id
_entity_poly.type
_entity_poly.pdbx_seq_one_letter_code
_entity_poly.pdbx_strand_id
1 'polypeptide(L)'
;MRYLSNREQLVCSDVVANSQMNRQRRMRGANSYERDLKFDLLKYLRLVCQREGRARWLHICCGAGNALVEAADVTAAESLTVEIVGIDLVGRFCANSEASRLQLMKSSVEDFQPTSSFDLITSVHGLHYLGDKLGIIATATSWLTPDGRCVGNLDAKNLQLHGHRTSEAIFRYLRSAGLSYSSRTKLLEYRERRELAPPFEYLGADDSAGPNYTGQAAINSHYAMQSKAAEKST
;
A
#
# COMPACT_ATOMS: atom_id res chain seq x y z
N MET A 1 -1.58 -0.67 27.81
CA MET A 1 -2.05 -0.22 26.47
C MET A 1 -2.80 -1.39 25.86
N ARG A 2 -4.08 -1.22 25.48
CA ARG A 2 -4.87 -2.33 24.90
C ARG A 2 -4.73 -2.24 23.39
N TYR A 3 -3.92 -3.11 22.79
CA TYR A 3 -3.83 -3.19 21.34
C TYR A 3 -5.10 -3.83 20.77
N LEU A 4 -5.51 -3.36 19.59
CA LEU A 4 -6.32 -4.14 18.67
C LEU A 4 -5.39 -5.22 18.09
N SER A 5 -5.17 -6.26 18.89
CA SER A 5 -4.33 -7.40 18.51
C SER A 5 -5.08 -8.39 17.62
N ASN A 6 -6.42 -8.37 17.65
CA ASN A 6 -7.25 -9.12 16.71
C ASN A 6 -7.65 -8.24 15.53
N ARG A 7 -7.39 -8.75 14.31
CA ARG A 7 -7.78 -8.16 13.04
C ARG A 7 -9.27 -7.80 12.94
N GLU A 8 -10.18 -8.65 13.41
CA GLU A 8 -11.62 -8.37 13.33
C GLU A 8 -11.98 -7.08 14.08
N GLN A 9 -11.34 -6.84 15.23
CA GLN A 9 -11.55 -5.63 16.01
C GLN A 9 -11.03 -4.40 15.27
N LEU A 10 -9.89 -4.51 14.57
CA LEU A 10 -9.36 -3.43 13.76
C LEU A 10 -10.25 -3.11 12.55
N VAL A 11 -10.73 -4.13 11.85
CA VAL A 11 -11.63 -3.99 10.69
C VAL A 11 -12.96 -3.33 11.10
N CYS A 12 -13.46 -3.65 12.29
CA CYS A 12 -14.68 -3.05 12.84
C CYS A 12 -14.47 -1.69 13.50
N SER A 13 -13.23 -1.19 13.62
CA SER A 13 -12.99 0.14 14.19
C SER A 13 -13.64 1.23 13.34
N ASP A 14 -14.12 2.30 14.00
CA ASP A 14 -14.72 3.43 13.28
C ASP A 14 -13.75 4.08 12.29
N VAL A 15 -12.45 4.04 12.58
CA VAL A 15 -11.40 4.58 11.70
C VAL A 15 -11.30 3.79 10.40
N VAL A 16 -11.30 2.45 10.46
CA VAL A 16 -11.20 1.58 9.28
C VAL A 16 -12.53 1.54 8.53
N ALA A 17 -13.64 1.34 9.24
CA ALA A 17 -14.98 1.27 8.66
C ALA A 17 -15.40 2.58 7.97
N ASN A 18 -14.96 3.73 8.51
CA ASN A 18 -15.24 5.05 7.94
C ASN A 18 -14.07 5.62 7.13
N SER A 19 -13.09 4.81 6.70
CA SER A 19 -12.02 5.29 5.83
C SER A 19 -12.58 5.81 4.51
N GLN A 20 -12.65 7.15 4.36
CA GLN A 20 -13.20 7.83 3.19
C GLN A 20 -12.12 8.26 2.20
N MET A 21 -10.84 8.28 2.58
CA MET A 21 -9.76 8.92 1.83
C MET A 21 -9.58 8.41 0.39
N ASN A 22 -9.91 7.16 0.11
CA ASN A 22 -9.74 6.57 -1.22
C ASN A 22 -11.05 6.39 -1.99
N ARG A 23 -12.20 6.67 -1.36
CA ARG A 23 -13.52 6.36 -1.95
C ARG A 23 -13.81 7.17 -3.21
N GLN A 24 -13.30 8.40 -3.31
CA GLN A 24 -13.62 9.32 -4.43
C GLN A 24 -12.38 9.80 -5.20
N ARG A 25 -11.23 9.14 -5.04
CA ARG A 25 -10.01 9.56 -5.75
C ARG A 25 -10.12 9.26 -7.24
N ARG A 26 -9.63 10.20 -8.04
CA ARG A 26 -9.54 10.11 -9.49
C ARG A 26 -8.10 9.86 -9.91
N MET A 27 -7.89 9.52 -11.16
CA MET A 27 -6.57 9.36 -11.77
C MET A 27 -5.89 10.72 -11.94
N ARG A 28 -6.65 11.76 -12.31
CA ARG A 28 -6.17 13.15 -12.53
C ARG A 28 -6.99 14.19 -11.77
N GLY A 29 -6.44 15.41 -11.63
CA GLY A 29 -7.10 16.55 -10.98
C GLY A 29 -6.67 16.80 -9.54
N ALA A 30 -7.40 17.64 -8.80
CA ALA A 30 -7.00 18.08 -7.46
C ALA A 30 -7.03 16.96 -6.40
N ASN A 31 -7.90 15.95 -6.57
CA ASN A 31 -8.04 14.78 -5.69
C ASN A 31 -7.61 13.51 -6.43
N SER A 32 -6.31 13.42 -6.75
CA SER A 32 -5.82 12.42 -7.71
C SER A 32 -4.56 11.68 -7.32
N TYR A 33 -4.42 10.48 -7.88
CA TYR A 33 -3.21 9.66 -7.73
C TYR A 33 -1.97 10.36 -8.26
N GLU A 34 -2.04 11.07 -9.38
CA GLU A 34 -0.91 11.82 -9.92
C GLU A 34 -0.38 12.84 -8.91
N ARG A 35 -1.28 13.59 -8.26
CA ARG A 35 -0.93 14.57 -7.24
C ARG A 35 -0.32 13.92 -6.00
N ASP A 36 -0.88 12.80 -5.55
CA ASP A 36 -0.44 12.14 -4.31
C ASP A 36 0.86 11.36 -4.49
N LEU A 37 1.00 10.63 -5.61
CA LEU A 37 2.14 9.78 -5.92
C LEU A 37 3.33 10.55 -6.51
N LYS A 38 3.11 11.80 -6.95
CA LYS A 38 4.16 12.66 -7.53
C LYS A 38 4.86 12.06 -8.76
N PHE A 39 4.19 11.17 -9.49
CA PHE A 39 4.63 10.68 -10.80
C PHE A 39 3.44 10.35 -11.69
N ASP A 40 3.68 10.37 -13.01
CA ASP A 40 2.68 9.99 -14.01
C ASP A 40 2.62 8.46 -14.13
N LEU A 41 1.60 7.88 -13.49
CA LEU A 41 1.34 6.46 -13.46
C LEU A 41 0.99 5.91 -14.85
N LEU A 42 0.21 6.64 -15.65
CA LEU A 42 -0.16 6.19 -16.99
C LEU A 42 1.04 6.19 -17.92
N LYS A 43 1.93 7.20 -17.81
CA LYS A 43 3.21 7.21 -18.52
C LYS A 43 4.07 6.02 -18.12
N TYR A 44 4.12 5.65 -16.84
CA TYR A 44 4.84 4.46 -16.39
C TYR A 44 4.29 3.18 -17.05
N LEU A 45 2.97 2.98 -17.01
CA LEU A 45 2.35 1.80 -17.62
C LEU A 45 2.57 1.72 -19.13
N ARG A 46 2.52 2.87 -19.84
CA ARG A 46 2.88 2.94 -21.26
C ARG A 46 4.30 2.46 -21.54
N LEU A 47 5.27 2.91 -20.73
CA LEU A 47 6.68 2.52 -20.88
C LEU A 47 6.86 1.01 -20.64
N VAL A 48 6.17 0.46 -19.65
CA VAL A 48 6.20 -0.99 -19.40
C VAL A 48 5.58 -1.75 -20.58
N CYS A 49 4.41 -1.34 -21.08
CA CYS A 49 3.79 -1.95 -22.27
C CYS A 49 4.68 -1.86 -23.51
N GLN A 50 5.40 -0.75 -23.72
CA GLN A 50 6.33 -0.59 -24.83
C GLN A 50 7.51 -1.57 -24.75
N ARG A 51 7.97 -1.89 -23.54
CA ARG A 51 9.11 -2.78 -23.30
C ARG A 51 8.71 -4.25 -23.29
N GLU A 52 7.61 -4.59 -22.64
CA GLU A 52 7.22 -5.97 -22.30
C GLU A 52 5.97 -6.46 -23.07
N GLY A 53 5.35 -5.61 -23.88
CA GLY A 53 4.08 -5.89 -24.58
C GLY A 53 2.84 -5.88 -23.70
N ARG A 54 3.00 -5.85 -22.36
CA ARG A 54 1.93 -5.76 -21.37
C ARG A 54 2.41 -5.13 -20.07
N ALA A 55 1.48 -4.67 -19.23
CA ALA A 55 1.76 -4.23 -17.87
C ALA A 55 0.73 -4.77 -16.87
N ARG A 56 1.14 -5.00 -15.62
CA ARG A 56 0.26 -5.39 -14.52
C ARG A 56 0.34 -4.39 -13.38
N TRP A 57 -0.80 -3.85 -12.98
CA TRP A 57 -0.90 -2.89 -11.89
C TRP A 57 -1.82 -3.40 -10.77
N LEU A 58 -1.30 -3.47 -9.54
CA LEU A 58 -2.08 -3.65 -8.33
C LEU A 58 -2.25 -2.34 -7.57
N HIS A 59 -3.46 -2.03 -7.12
CA HIS A 59 -3.74 -0.96 -6.18
C HIS A 59 -4.35 -1.48 -4.88
N ILE A 60 -3.68 -1.20 -3.77
CA ILE A 60 -4.06 -1.63 -2.42
C ILE A 60 -4.87 -0.53 -1.73
N CYS A 61 -6.02 -0.92 -1.15
CA CYS A 61 -7.02 -0.03 -0.56
C CYS A 61 -7.65 0.91 -1.59
N CYS A 62 -8.19 0.33 -2.67
CA CYS A 62 -8.65 1.09 -3.83
C CYS A 62 -9.93 1.91 -3.62
N GLY A 63 -10.57 1.81 -2.45
CA GLY A 63 -11.82 2.48 -2.16
C GLY A 63 -12.90 2.04 -3.14
N ALA A 64 -13.49 3.01 -3.86
CA ALA A 64 -14.50 2.70 -4.87
C ALA A 64 -13.91 2.36 -6.25
N GLY A 65 -12.59 2.38 -6.42
CA GLY A 65 -11.94 2.02 -7.68
C GLY A 65 -12.03 3.07 -8.80
N ASN A 66 -12.53 4.29 -8.52
CA ASN A 66 -12.72 5.35 -9.51
C ASN A 66 -11.48 5.63 -10.38
N ALA A 67 -10.31 5.81 -9.77
CA ALA A 67 -9.06 6.03 -10.49
C ALA A 67 -8.64 4.84 -11.36
N LEU A 68 -8.99 3.61 -10.94
CA LEU A 68 -8.68 2.39 -11.68
C LEU A 68 -9.61 2.23 -12.89
N VAL A 69 -10.89 2.60 -12.75
CA VAL A 69 -11.85 2.65 -13.86
C VAL A 69 -11.36 3.66 -14.91
N GLU A 70 -11.01 4.88 -14.50
CA GLU A 70 -10.48 5.88 -15.44
C GLU A 70 -9.19 5.41 -16.13
N ALA A 71 -8.29 4.76 -15.40
CA ALA A 71 -7.08 4.21 -16.00
C ALA A 71 -7.39 3.07 -16.98
N ALA A 72 -8.35 2.20 -16.67
CA ALA A 72 -8.81 1.14 -17.55
C ALA A 72 -9.35 1.72 -18.86
N ASP A 73 -10.21 2.74 -18.78
CA ASP A 73 -10.78 3.44 -19.95
C ASP A 73 -9.68 4.05 -20.83
N VAL A 74 -8.69 4.72 -20.22
CA VAL A 74 -7.55 5.29 -20.96
C VAL A 74 -6.72 4.19 -21.63
N THR A 75 -6.39 3.11 -20.91
CA THR A 75 -5.58 2.03 -21.47
C THR A 75 -6.29 1.29 -22.59
N ALA A 76 -7.62 1.13 -22.50
CA ALA A 76 -8.44 0.55 -23.55
C ALA A 76 -8.48 1.45 -24.79
N ALA A 77 -8.70 2.76 -24.63
CA ALA A 77 -8.71 3.72 -25.72
C ALA A 77 -7.36 3.78 -26.46
N GLU A 78 -6.25 3.57 -25.74
CA GLU A 78 -4.90 3.54 -26.31
C GLU A 78 -4.47 2.15 -26.79
N SER A 79 -5.35 1.15 -26.75
CA SER A 79 -5.04 -0.24 -27.11
C SER A 79 -3.84 -0.82 -26.35
N LEU A 80 -3.63 -0.39 -25.10
CA LEU A 80 -2.58 -0.90 -24.23
C LEU A 80 -3.04 -2.19 -23.54
N THR A 81 -2.15 -3.17 -23.47
CA THR A 81 -2.41 -4.40 -22.71
C THR A 81 -2.04 -4.20 -21.24
N VAL A 82 -2.96 -3.61 -20.47
CA VAL A 82 -2.78 -3.40 -19.02
C VAL A 82 -3.79 -4.22 -18.23
N GLU A 83 -3.31 -5.08 -17.33
CA GLU A 83 -4.13 -5.72 -16.30
C GLU A 83 -4.13 -4.85 -15.04
N ILE A 84 -5.32 -4.43 -14.61
CA ILE A 84 -5.50 -3.55 -13.44
C ILE A 84 -6.27 -4.33 -12.37
N VAL A 85 -5.68 -4.45 -11.18
CA VAL A 85 -6.27 -5.10 -10.02
C VAL A 85 -6.38 -4.10 -8.89
N GLY A 86 -7.58 -3.90 -8.35
CA GLY A 86 -7.83 -3.11 -7.16
C GLY A 86 -8.36 -3.99 -6.04
N ILE A 87 -7.75 -3.92 -4.87
CA ILE A 87 -8.26 -4.61 -3.68
C ILE A 87 -8.72 -3.59 -2.63
N ASP A 88 -9.88 -3.84 -2.04
CA ASP A 88 -10.38 -3.04 -0.93
C ASP A 88 -11.17 -3.92 0.05
N LEU A 89 -11.03 -3.64 1.34
CA LEU A 89 -11.68 -4.41 2.39
C LEU A 89 -13.21 -4.23 2.39
N VAL A 90 -13.68 -3.03 2.06
CA VAL A 90 -15.10 -2.67 2.14
C VAL A 90 -15.85 -3.12 0.88
N GLY A 91 -15.19 -3.10 -0.28
CA GLY A 91 -15.77 -3.60 -1.54
C GLY A 91 -16.91 -2.77 -2.10
N ARG A 92 -17.02 -1.49 -1.73
CA ARG A 92 -18.03 -0.55 -2.27
C ARG A 92 -17.53 0.07 -3.56
N PHE A 93 -17.38 -0.75 -4.59
CA PHE A 93 -16.89 -0.29 -5.89
C PHE A 93 -17.93 0.52 -6.65
N CYS A 94 -17.48 1.57 -7.34
CA CYS A 94 -18.28 2.19 -8.39
C CYS A 94 -18.48 1.14 -9.50
N ALA A 95 -19.70 1.10 -10.06
CA ALA A 95 -20.20 0.06 -10.94
C ALA A 95 -19.17 -0.44 -11.97
N ASN A 96 -19.25 -1.75 -12.26
CA ASN A 96 -18.32 -2.49 -13.12
C ASN A 96 -17.98 -1.70 -14.38
N SER A 97 -16.70 -1.35 -14.53
CA SER A 97 -16.19 -1.00 -15.85
C SER A 97 -16.35 -2.25 -16.73
N GLU A 98 -16.91 -2.08 -17.91
CA GLU A 98 -16.94 -3.10 -18.96
C GLU A 98 -15.52 -3.39 -19.53
N ALA A 99 -14.49 -2.69 -19.03
CA ALA A 99 -13.11 -2.96 -19.41
C ALA A 99 -12.69 -4.37 -18.97
N SER A 100 -12.49 -5.24 -19.96
CA SER A 100 -12.15 -6.66 -19.80
C SER A 100 -10.89 -6.96 -18.98
N ARG A 101 -10.09 -5.94 -18.63
CA ARG A 101 -8.82 -6.07 -17.91
C ARG A 101 -8.79 -5.36 -16.56
N LEU A 102 -9.94 -4.89 -16.06
CA LEU A 102 -10.10 -4.35 -14.71
C LEU A 102 -10.72 -5.40 -13.77
N GLN A 103 -10.09 -5.62 -12.62
CA GLN A 103 -10.62 -6.45 -11.54
C GLN A 103 -10.65 -5.65 -10.24
N LEU A 104 -11.83 -5.49 -9.65
CA LEU A 104 -12.02 -4.90 -8.33
C LEU A 104 -12.49 -5.98 -7.36
N MET A 105 -11.70 -6.25 -6.33
CA MET A 105 -11.90 -7.39 -5.43
C MET A 105 -12.11 -6.92 -3.99
N LYS A 106 -13.18 -7.41 -3.37
CA LYS A 106 -13.35 -7.28 -1.93
C LYS A 106 -12.38 -8.23 -1.23
N SER A 107 -11.25 -7.70 -0.77
CA SER A 107 -10.20 -8.50 -0.13
C SER A 107 -9.38 -7.63 0.81
N SER A 108 -8.90 -8.22 1.89
CA SER A 108 -7.81 -7.62 2.66
C SER A 108 -6.49 -7.83 1.91
N VAL A 109 -5.49 -7.01 2.17
CA VAL A 109 -4.18 -7.22 1.56
C VAL A 109 -3.50 -8.48 2.12
N GLU A 110 -3.83 -8.84 3.35
CA GLU A 110 -3.29 -10.00 4.07
C GLU A 110 -3.82 -11.33 3.51
N ASP A 111 -5.07 -11.37 3.02
CA ASP A 111 -5.66 -12.58 2.40
C ASP A 111 -5.45 -12.62 0.88
N PHE A 112 -5.05 -11.51 0.27
CA PHE A 112 -4.86 -11.44 -1.16
C PHE A 112 -3.61 -12.23 -1.57
N GLN A 113 -3.80 -13.26 -2.39
CA GLN A 113 -2.71 -14.04 -2.98
C GLN A 113 -2.72 -13.85 -4.50
N PRO A 114 -1.78 -13.08 -5.05
CA PRO A 114 -1.74 -12.89 -6.49
C PRO A 114 -1.21 -14.13 -7.20
N THR A 115 -1.84 -14.47 -8.33
CA THR A 115 -1.40 -15.58 -9.21
C THR A 115 -0.21 -15.20 -10.09
N SER A 116 0.17 -13.92 -10.14
CA SER A 116 1.34 -13.43 -10.87
C SER A 116 1.85 -12.12 -10.31
N SER A 117 3.12 -11.80 -10.58
CA SER A 117 3.76 -10.57 -10.16
C SER A 117 3.20 -9.31 -10.85
N PHE A 118 3.51 -8.14 -10.30
CA PHE A 118 3.09 -6.82 -10.80
C PHE A 118 4.26 -5.92 -11.15
N ASP A 119 4.11 -5.17 -12.24
CA ASP A 119 5.08 -4.14 -12.66
C ASP A 119 4.92 -2.86 -11.85
N LEU A 120 3.71 -2.63 -11.33
CA LEU A 120 3.38 -1.52 -10.47
C LEU A 120 2.49 -1.97 -9.32
N ILE A 121 2.86 -1.58 -8.11
CA ILE A 121 2.01 -1.69 -6.93
C ILE A 121 1.87 -0.30 -6.32
N THR A 122 0.65 0.14 -6.06
CA THR A 122 0.41 1.44 -5.42
C THR A 122 -0.50 1.34 -4.20
N SER A 123 -0.28 2.20 -3.21
CA SER A 123 -1.22 2.42 -2.11
C SER A 123 -1.28 3.91 -1.78
N VAL A 124 -2.32 4.57 -2.28
CA VAL A 124 -2.53 6.00 -2.07
C VAL A 124 -3.29 6.15 -0.78
N HIS A 125 -2.66 6.69 0.26
CA HIS A 125 -3.22 6.88 1.61
C HIS A 125 -3.83 5.63 2.29
N GLY A 126 -3.79 4.46 1.68
CA GLY A 126 -4.37 3.22 2.19
C GLY A 126 -3.67 2.74 3.45
N LEU A 127 -2.34 2.88 3.49
CA LEU A 127 -1.53 2.45 4.64
C LEU A 127 -1.93 3.13 5.95
N HIS A 128 -2.60 4.29 5.94
CA HIS A 128 -3.07 4.95 7.16
C HIS A 128 -4.09 4.12 7.95
N TYR A 129 -4.77 3.18 7.31
CA TYR A 129 -5.86 2.41 7.90
C TYR A 129 -5.50 0.94 8.13
N LEU A 130 -4.30 0.54 7.73
CA LEU A 130 -3.85 -0.84 7.88
C LEU A 130 -3.14 -1.02 9.22
N GLY A 131 -3.27 -2.21 9.80
CA GLY A 131 -2.62 -2.56 11.07
C GLY A 131 -1.11 -2.74 10.88
N ASP A 132 -0.70 -3.88 10.35
CA ASP A 132 0.71 -4.22 10.13
C ASP A 132 1.25 -3.58 8.83
N LYS A 133 1.51 -2.26 8.88
CA LYS A 133 2.03 -1.52 7.73
C LYS A 133 3.36 -2.09 7.22
N LEU A 134 4.26 -2.53 8.09
CA LEU A 134 5.57 -3.06 7.68
C LEU A 134 5.46 -4.44 7.04
N GLY A 135 4.63 -5.33 7.62
CA GLY A 135 4.31 -6.62 7.00
C GLY A 135 3.67 -6.44 5.63
N ILE A 136 2.74 -5.50 5.49
CA ILE A 136 2.08 -5.21 4.21
C ILE A 136 3.05 -4.65 3.17
N ILE A 137 3.98 -3.78 3.56
CA ILE A 137 5.03 -3.30 2.66
C ILE A 137 5.91 -4.48 2.21
N ALA A 138 6.34 -5.34 3.14
CA ALA A 138 7.12 -6.53 2.82
C ALA A 138 6.39 -7.46 1.83
N THR A 139 5.13 -7.76 2.12
CA THR A 139 4.25 -8.56 1.27
C THR A 139 4.09 -7.94 -0.13
N ALA A 140 3.75 -6.65 -0.21
CA ALA A 140 3.58 -5.96 -1.48
C ALA A 140 4.87 -5.99 -2.33
N THR A 141 6.02 -5.71 -1.73
CA THR A 141 7.31 -5.73 -2.46
C THR A 141 7.70 -7.12 -2.96
N SER A 142 7.27 -8.20 -2.29
CA SER A 142 7.49 -9.59 -2.73
C SER A 142 6.72 -9.94 -4.02
N TRP A 143 5.62 -9.24 -4.29
CA TRP A 143 4.76 -9.43 -5.46
C TRP A 143 5.23 -8.67 -6.70
N LEU A 144 6.31 -7.89 -6.62
CA LEU A 144 6.83 -7.16 -7.78
C LEU A 144 7.45 -8.11 -8.82
N THR A 145 7.46 -7.68 -10.08
CA THR A 145 8.38 -8.21 -11.09
C THR A 145 9.81 -7.75 -10.76
N PRO A 146 10.88 -8.36 -11.33
CA PRO A 146 12.25 -7.94 -11.06
C PRO A 146 12.52 -6.45 -11.29
N ASP A 147 11.84 -5.83 -12.26
CA ASP A 147 11.93 -4.39 -12.57
C ASP A 147 10.72 -3.59 -12.07
N GLY A 148 9.92 -4.18 -11.18
CA GLY A 148 8.69 -3.60 -10.69
C GLY A 148 8.93 -2.43 -9.73
N ARG A 149 7.88 -1.64 -9.54
CA ARG A 149 7.87 -0.49 -8.63
C ARG A 149 6.72 -0.59 -7.64
N CYS A 150 7.02 -0.38 -6.36
CA CYS A 150 6.00 -0.18 -5.32
C CYS A 150 6.07 1.26 -4.81
N VAL A 151 4.94 1.95 -4.72
CA VAL A 151 4.88 3.34 -4.25
C VAL A 151 3.61 3.63 -3.48
N GLY A 152 3.74 4.25 -2.32
CA GLY A 152 2.58 4.56 -1.50
C GLY A 152 2.84 5.65 -0.47
N ASN A 153 1.75 6.10 0.14
CA ASN A 153 1.81 7.10 1.19
C ASN A 153 2.00 6.45 2.55
N LEU A 154 3.00 6.91 3.30
CA LEU A 154 3.32 6.43 4.64
C LEU A 154 3.56 7.61 5.59
N ASP A 155 2.80 7.67 6.69
CA ASP A 155 3.09 8.60 7.78
C ASP A 155 4.00 7.93 8.81
N ALA A 156 5.22 8.45 8.94
CA ALA A 156 6.20 8.02 9.93
C ALA A 156 5.68 8.11 11.37
N LYS A 157 4.71 8.99 11.64
CA LYS A 157 4.09 9.16 12.95
C LYS A 157 3.18 8.00 13.35
N ASN A 158 2.73 7.19 12.38
CA ASN A 158 1.86 6.03 12.64
C ASN A 158 2.64 4.72 12.86
N LEU A 159 3.97 4.81 13.01
CA LEU A 159 4.85 3.67 13.27
C LEU A 159 5.46 3.84 14.66
N GLN A 160 5.06 2.97 15.58
CA GLN A 160 5.46 3.02 16.98
C GLN A 160 6.39 1.85 17.28
N LEU A 161 7.67 2.13 17.55
CA LEU A 161 8.63 1.12 18.01
C LEU A 161 8.82 1.24 19.51
N HIS A 162 8.47 0.20 20.26
CA HIS A 162 8.62 0.20 21.72
C HIS A 162 10.10 0.21 22.14
N GLY A 163 10.39 0.89 23.25
CA GLY A 163 11.75 0.93 23.82
C GLY A 163 12.76 1.82 23.07
N HIS A 164 12.35 2.43 21.96
CA HIS A 164 13.19 3.33 21.18
C HIS A 164 12.52 4.70 21.02
N ARG A 165 13.32 5.77 21.08
CA ARG A 165 12.83 7.09 20.65
C ARG A 165 12.64 7.03 19.14
N THR A 166 11.38 7.13 18.71
CA THR A 166 10.95 7.36 17.31
C THR A 166 11.26 6.25 16.30
N SER A 167 10.50 6.26 15.21
CA SER A 167 10.56 5.37 14.04
C SER A 167 11.90 5.35 13.28
N GLU A 168 12.98 5.89 13.84
CA GLU A 168 14.31 5.97 13.22
C GLU A 168 14.89 4.61 12.86
N ALA A 169 14.81 3.63 13.77
CA ALA A 169 15.30 2.28 13.50
C ALA A 169 14.55 1.64 12.33
N ILE A 170 13.23 1.87 12.24
CA ILE A 170 12.40 1.42 11.13
C ILE A 170 12.87 2.07 9.82
N PHE A 171 13.00 3.40 9.76
CA PHE A 171 13.43 4.06 8.53
C PHE A 171 14.89 3.79 8.16
N ARG A 172 15.75 3.49 9.13
CA ARG A 172 17.12 3.00 8.88
C ARG A 172 17.08 1.63 8.20
N TYR A 173 16.26 0.71 8.71
CA TYR A 173 16.04 -0.60 8.09
C TYR A 173 15.46 -0.45 6.67
N LEU A 174 14.39 0.33 6.49
CA LEU A 174 13.76 0.52 5.19
C LEU A 174 14.78 1.04 4.17
N ARG A 175 15.63 2.00 4.57
CA ARG A 175 16.72 2.51 3.72
C ARG A 175 17.76 1.45 3.39
N SER A 176 18.23 0.67 4.37
CA SER A 176 19.19 -0.42 4.12
C SER A 176 18.60 -1.53 3.25
N ALA A 177 17.28 -1.68 3.25
CA ALA A 177 16.55 -2.61 2.39
C ALA A 177 16.29 -2.06 0.98
N GLY A 178 16.74 -0.84 0.66
CA GLY A 178 16.58 -0.22 -0.66
C GLY A 178 15.31 0.61 -0.83
N LEU A 179 14.49 0.78 0.22
CA LEU A 179 13.33 1.66 0.16
C LEU A 179 13.76 3.10 0.36
N SER A 180 13.19 3.99 -0.44
CA SER A 180 13.31 5.42 -0.28
C SER A 180 12.07 5.97 0.41
N TYR A 181 12.27 6.89 1.35
CA TYR A 181 11.19 7.60 2.03
C TYR A 181 11.44 9.10 2.02
N SER A 182 10.42 9.87 1.64
CA SER A 182 10.44 11.33 1.70
C SER A 182 9.48 11.81 2.78
N SER A 183 10.00 12.36 3.87
CA SER A 183 9.19 12.94 4.96
C SER A 183 8.40 14.17 4.52
N ARG A 184 8.82 14.85 3.45
CA ARG A 184 8.15 16.02 2.86
C ARG A 184 6.92 15.63 2.07
N THR A 185 7.01 14.59 1.24
CA THR A 185 5.91 14.13 0.37
C THR A 185 5.15 12.96 0.96
N LYS A 186 5.63 12.39 2.07
CA LYS A 186 5.11 11.18 2.73
C LYS A 186 5.11 9.96 1.81
N LEU A 187 5.97 9.96 0.80
CA LEU A 187 6.07 8.86 -0.16
C LEU A 187 7.13 7.87 0.27
N LEU A 188 6.71 6.61 0.34
CA LEU A 188 7.57 5.44 0.36
C LEU A 188 7.63 4.89 -1.06
N GLU A 189 8.83 4.61 -1.55
CA GLU A 189 9.04 4.02 -2.86
C GLU A 189 10.08 2.91 -2.78
N TYR A 190 9.79 1.82 -3.47
CA TYR A 190 10.67 0.69 -3.66
C TYR A 190 10.73 0.32 -5.14
N ARG A 191 11.92 -0.10 -5.58
CA ARG A 191 12.19 -0.57 -6.94
C ARG A 191 12.92 -1.89 -6.79
N GLU A 192 12.62 -2.81 -7.70
CA GLU A 192 13.08 -4.20 -7.71
C GLU A 192 12.21 -5.14 -6.88
N ARG A 193 12.32 -6.45 -7.15
CA ARG A 193 11.69 -7.50 -6.35
C ARG A 193 12.69 -8.02 -5.31
N ARG A 194 12.31 -7.95 -4.03
CA ARG A 194 13.04 -8.61 -2.95
C ARG A 194 12.10 -9.00 -1.83
N GLU A 195 12.37 -10.12 -1.20
CA GLU A 195 11.77 -10.46 0.08
C GLU A 195 12.39 -9.61 1.18
N LEU A 196 11.54 -8.79 1.82
CA LEU A 196 11.91 -8.03 2.99
C LEU A 196 11.64 -8.87 4.22
N ALA A 197 12.60 -8.93 5.14
CA ALA A 197 12.45 -9.55 6.45
C ALA A 197 12.66 -8.47 7.54
N PRO A 198 11.63 -7.67 7.86
CA PRO A 198 11.75 -6.63 8.87
C PRO A 198 12.16 -7.27 10.21
N PRO A 199 13.21 -6.78 10.89
CA PRO A 199 13.66 -7.30 12.19
C PRO A 199 12.75 -6.81 13.33
N PHE A 200 11.47 -6.62 13.04
CA PHE A 200 10.47 -6.05 13.92
C PHE A 200 9.35 -7.07 14.09
N GLU A 201 8.86 -7.21 15.30
CA GLU A 201 7.69 -8.01 15.63
C GLU A 201 6.48 -7.09 15.71
N TYR A 202 5.42 -7.38 14.97
CA TYR A 202 4.17 -6.63 15.04
C TYR A 202 3.39 -7.01 16.30
N LEU A 203 3.13 -6.02 17.16
CA LEU A 203 2.47 -6.20 18.46
C LEU A 203 0.96 -5.95 18.39
N GLY A 204 0.49 -5.32 17.31
CA GLY A 204 -0.90 -4.90 17.14
C GLY A 204 -1.02 -3.44 16.73
N ALA A 205 -2.28 -3.02 16.57
CA ALA A 205 -2.64 -1.67 16.15
C ALA A 205 -3.41 -0.91 17.23
N ASP A 206 -3.44 0.41 17.14
CA ASP A 206 -4.40 1.26 17.86
C ASP A 206 -5.08 2.24 16.89
N ASP A 207 -6.37 2.50 17.10
CA ASP A 207 -7.20 3.44 16.32
C ASP A 207 -7.29 4.83 16.97
N SER A 208 -6.45 5.07 17.98
CA SER A 208 -6.39 6.30 18.78
C SER A 208 -5.29 7.26 18.33
N ALA A 209 -4.66 7.00 17.18
CA ALA A 209 -3.55 7.80 16.65
C ALA A 209 -3.92 9.27 16.38
N GLY A 210 -5.22 9.56 16.26
CA GLY A 210 -5.71 10.88 15.86
C GLY A 210 -5.48 11.13 14.36
N PRO A 211 -5.49 12.40 13.92
CA PRO A 211 -5.42 12.74 12.50
C PRO A 211 -4.03 12.49 11.90
N ASN A 212 -3.98 11.89 10.71
CA ASN A 212 -2.82 11.83 9.83
C ASN A 212 -2.52 13.21 9.21
N TYR A 213 -1.49 13.29 8.37
CA TYR A 213 -1.09 14.53 7.68
C TYR A 213 -2.15 15.11 6.70
N THR A 214 -3.23 14.37 6.41
CA THR A 214 -4.37 14.87 5.64
C THR A 214 -5.55 15.32 6.51
N GLY A 215 -5.42 15.24 7.84
CA GLY A 215 -6.45 15.60 8.81
C GLY A 215 -7.47 14.50 9.10
N GLN A 216 -7.28 13.29 8.58
CA GLN A 216 -8.20 12.16 8.73
C GLN A 216 -7.68 11.20 9.80
N ALA A 217 -8.57 10.56 10.57
CA ALA A 217 -8.17 9.57 11.57
C ALA A 217 -7.33 8.44 10.94
N ALA A 218 -6.38 7.91 11.71
CA ALA A 218 -5.46 6.87 11.26
C ALA A 218 -5.20 5.83 12.36
N ILE A 219 -4.55 4.75 11.95
CA ILE A 219 -4.16 3.62 12.80
C ILE A 219 -2.67 3.72 13.11
N ASN A 220 -2.29 3.63 14.38
CA ASN A 220 -0.91 3.36 14.77
C ASN A 220 -0.61 1.87 14.63
N SER A 221 0.60 1.57 14.17
CA SER A 221 1.13 0.20 14.14
C SER A 221 2.22 0.10 15.19
N HIS A 222 2.11 -0.86 16.11
CA HIS A 222 3.08 -1.05 17.17
C HIS A 222 4.01 -2.21 16.86
N TYR A 223 5.29 -2.01 17.11
CA TYR A 223 6.33 -2.98 16.90
C TYR A 223 7.28 -3.08 18.10
N ALA A 224 7.90 -4.24 18.26
CA ALA A 224 9.10 -4.45 19.06
C ALA A 224 10.28 -4.86 18.15
N MET A 225 11.50 -4.72 18.64
CA MET A 225 12.65 -5.41 18.04
C MET A 225 12.46 -6.91 18.23
N GLN A 226 12.68 -7.70 17.17
CA GLN A 226 12.76 -9.16 17.35
C GLN A 226 13.93 -9.48 18.29
N SER A 227 13.65 -10.27 19.33
CA SER A 227 14.70 -10.83 20.15
C SER A 227 15.56 -11.72 19.25
N LYS A 228 16.87 -11.45 19.12
CA LYS A 228 17.78 -12.46 18.58
C LYS A 228 17.66 -13.67 19.51
N ALA A 229 16.97 -14.72 19.09
CA ALA A 229 17.15 -16.01 19.73
C ALA A 229 18.65 -16.27 19.71
N ALA A 230 19.25 -16.43 20.89
CA ALA A 230 20.64 -16.80 20.98
C ALA A 230 20.81 -18.09 20.18
N GLU A 231 21.49 -18.01 19.04
CA GLU A 231 22.13 -19.16 18.42
C GLU A 231 23.18 -19.69 19.42
N LYS A 232 22.71 -20.40 20.44
CA LYS A 232 23.52 -21.36 21.15
C LYS A 232 23.46 -22.64 20.32
N SER A 233 24.26 -22.66 19.26
CA SER A 233 24.82 -23.93 18.80
C SER A 233 25.81 -24.37 19.88
N THR A 234 25.48 -25.45 20.57
CA THR A 234 26.45 -26.31 21.24
C THR A 234 26.53 -27.58 20.43
#